data_AF-A0A3M1PI23-F1
#
_entry.id   AF-A0A3M1PI23-F1
#
_cell.length_a   1.000
_cell.length_b   1.000
_cell.length_c   1.000
_cell.angle_alpha   90.00
_cell.angle_beta   90.00
_cell.angle_gamma   90.00
#
_symmetry.space_group_name_H-M   'P 1'
#
loop_
_entity.id
_entity.type
_entity.pdbx_description
1 polymer ?
#
loop_
_entity_poly.entity_id
_entity_poly.type
_entity_poly.pdbx_seq_one_letter_code
_entity_poly.pdbx_strand_id
1 'polypeptide(L)'
;MTRLNAKLQIIRQKLQQADVPLQVRLVSYLRMSCRVADERGGRYSQIMTALHTHNINWWKTCCITPDGRVESNDSAVNMLLAPIAALHAANQPSRVLQKV
;
A
#
# COMPACT_ATOMS: atom_id res chain seq x y z
N MET A 1 1.59 -7.37 -19.64
CA MET A 1 1.27 -6.96 -18.25
C MET A 1 0.91 -8.22 -17.46
N THR A 2 1.64 -8.56 -16.39
CA THR A 2 1.40 -9.82 -15.66
C THR A 2 0.13 -9.74 -14.80
N ARG A 3 -0.50 -10.89 -14.50
CA ARG A 3 -1.71 -10.98 -13.66
C ARG A 3 -1.54 -10.28 -12.30
N LEU A 4 -0.35 -10.37 -11.70
CA LEU A 4 -0.02 -9.72 -10.43
C LEU A 4 0.06 -8.19 -10.55
N ASN A 5 0.51 -7.66 -11.69
CA ASN A 5 0.57 -6.21 -11.92
C ASN A 5 -0.83 -5.62 -12.05
N ALA A 6 -1.75 -6.34 -12.71
CA ALA A 6 -3.16 -5.96 -12.76
C ALA A 6 -3.80 -5.92 -11.36
N LYS A 7 -3.51 -6.90 -10.50
CA LYS A 7 -3.97 -6.89 -9.09
C LYS A 7 -3.48 -5.64 -8.35
N LEU A 8 -2.21 -5.28 -8.47
CA LEU A 8 -1.64 -4.11 -7.79
C LEU A 8 -2.23 -2.78 -8.29
N GLN A 9 -2.62 -2.70 -9.57
CA GLN A 9 -3.33 -1.54 -10.11
C GLN A 9 -4.74 -1.43 -9.52
N ILE A 10 -5.50 -2.53 -9.46
CA ILE A 10 -6.83 -2.56 -8.84
C ILE A 10 -6.75 -2.16 -7.36
N ILE A 11 -5.73 -2.63 -6.65
CA ILE A 11 -5.51 -2.29 -5.23
C ILE A 11 -5.31 -0.77 -5.05
N ARG A 12 -4.55 -0.12 -5.94
CA ARG A 12 -4.37 1.35 -5.93
C ARG A 12 -5.65 2.10 -6.24
N GLN A 13 -6.40 1.65 -7.24
CA GLN A 13 -7.69 2.27 -7.57
C GLN A 13 -8.63 2.24 -6.37
N LYS A 14 -8.70 1.10 -5.65
CA LYS A 14 -9.49 0.96 -4.42
C LYS A 14 -9.00 1.88 -3.30
N LEU A 15 -7.69 2.08 -3.16
CA LEU A 15 -7.12 3.02 -2.19
C LEU A 15 -7.58 4.47 -2.46
N GLN A 16 -7.89 4.83 -3.70
CA GLN A 16 -8.28 6.19 -4.08
C GLN A 16 -9.79 6.47 -4.01
N GLN A 17 -10.62 5.49 -3.60
CA GLN A 17 -12.08 5.66 -3.49
C GLN A 17 -12.47 6.60 -2.33
N ALA A 18 -12.61 7.89 -2.60
CA ALA A 18 -12.82 8.92 -1.57
C ALA A 18 -14.13 8.73 -0.77
N ASP A 19 -15.12 8.04 -1.34
CA ASP A 19 -16.39 7.67 -0.73
C ASP A 19 -16.25 6.61 0.39
N VAL A 20 -15.12 5.90 0.44
CA VAL A 20 -14.85 4.86 1.43
C VAL A 20 -14.03 5.44 2.60
N PRO A 21 -14.37 5.13 3.86
CA PRO A 21 -13.59 5.57 5.02
C PRO A 21 -12.11 5.22 4.91
N LEU A 22 -11.23 6.14 5.32
CA LEU A 22 -9.77 6.01 5.20
C LEU A 22 -9.25 4.69 5.81
N GLN A 23 -9.71 4.34 7.01
CA GLN A 23 -9.35 3.10 7.68
C GLN A 23 -9.66 1.86 6.81
N VAL A 24 -10.86 1.80 6.23
CA VAL A 24 -11.28 0.66 5.38
C VAL A 24 -10.41 0.56 4.15
N ARG A 25 -10.08 1.70 3.52
CA ARG A 25 -9.19 1.75 2.36
C ARG A 25 -7.78 1.26 2.70
N LEU A 26 -7.18 1.76 3.78
CA LEU A 26 -5.83 1.40 4.19
C LEU A 26 -5.71 -0.06 4.62
N VAL A 27 -6.67 -0.56 5.41
CA VAL A 27 -6.71 -1.98 5.82
C VAL A 27 -6.88 -2.88 4.61
N SER A 28 -7.78 -2.54 3.69
CA SER A 28 -8.01 -3.32 2.47
C SER A 28 -6.78 -3.31 1.56
N TYR A 29 -6.17 -2.13 1.37
CA TYR A 29 -4.93 -1.96 0.63
C TYR A 29 -3.85 -2.89 1.17
N LEU A 30 -3.54 -2.83 2.46
CA LEU A 30 -2.52 -3.66 3.06
C LEU A 30 -2.84 -5.16 2.96
N ARG A 31 -4.07 -5.59 3.25
CA ARG A 31 -4.43 -7.01 3.16
C ARG A 31 -4.25 -7.55 1.74
N MET A 32 -4.71 -6.82 0.74
CA MET A 32 -4.60 -7.24 -0.65
C MET A 32 -3.14 -7.20 -1.12
N SER A 33 -2.37 -6.19 -0.74
CA SER A 33 -0.96 -6.07 -1.10
C SER A 33 -0.10 -7.16 -0.44
N CYS A 34 -0.34 -7.48 0.83
CA CYS A 34 0.30 -8.60 1.51
C CYS A 34 0.02 -9.91 0.78
N ARG A 35 -1.24 -10.16 0.38
CA ARG A 35 -1.59 -11.37 -0.38
C ARG A 35 -0.85 -11.45 -1.71
N VAL A 36 -0.71 -10.35 -2.44
CA VAL A 36 0.08 -10.31 -3.69
C VAL A 36 1.56 -10.55 -3.42
N ALA A 37 2.09 -10.02 -2.31
CA ALA A 37 3.47 -10.19 -1.93
C ALA A 37 3.77 -11.63 -1.50
N ASP A 38 2.86 -12.26 -0.78
CA ASP A 38 2.95 -13.69 -0.39
C ASP A 38 2.88 -14.59 -1.63
N GLU A 39 2.05 -14.26 -2.63
CA GLU A 39 2.05 -14.93 -3.95
C GLU A 39 3.39 -14.78 -4.71
N ARG A 40 4.23 -13.81 -4.35
CA ARG A 40 5.59 -13.61 -4.88
C ARG A 40 6.69 -14.21 -3.99
N GLY A 41 6.33 -14.99 -2.95
CA GLY A 41 7.28 -15.58 -2.00
C GLY A 41 7.67 -14.68 -0.83
N GLY A 42 7.01 -13.52 -0.69
CA GLY A 42 7.12 -12.69 0.51
C GLY A 42 6.42 -13.32 1.72
N ARG A 43 6.65 -12.76 2.92
CA ARG A 43 5.93 -13.11 4.14
C ARG A 43 5.52 -11.84 4.87
N TYR A 44 4.48 -11.19 4.35
CA TYR A 44 4.07 -9.87 4.83
C TYR A 44 2.81 -9.90 5.70
N SER A 45 2.27 -11.09 5.97
CA SER A 45 1.12 -11.32 6.84
C SER A 45 1.27 -10.74 8.26
N GLN A 46 2.49 -10.51 8.73
CA GLN A 46 2.78 -9.94 10.05
C GLN A 46 2.70 -8.41 10.12
N ILE A 47 2.71 -7.69 8.99
CA ILE A 47 2.67 -6.21 8.97
C ILE A 47 1.43 -5.70 9.70
N MET A 48 0.27 -6.33 9.47
CA MET A 48 -0.99 -5.91 10.08
C MET A 48 -0.94 -6.04 11.61
N THR A 49 -0.37 -7.14 12.11
CA THR A 49 -0.19 -7.37 13.54
C THR A 49 0.78 -6.35 14.12
N ALA A 50 1.93 -6.13 13.47
CA ALA A 50 2.91 -5.15 13.93
C ALA A 50 2.34 -3.73 14.00
N LEU A 51 1.59 -3.30 12.99
CA LEU A 51 0.90 -2.00 12.97
C LEU A 51 -0.09 -1.89 14.13
N HIS A 52 -0.91 -2.93 14.36
CA HIS A 52 -1.90 -2.92 15.42
C HIS A 52 -1.28 -2.96 16.83
N THR A 53 -0.18 -3.70 17.01
CA THR A 53 0.57 -3.75 18.27
C THR A 53 1.26 -2.43 18.57
N HIS A 54 1.82 -1.76 17.55
CA HIS A 54 2.42 -0.43 17.69
C HIS A 54 1.37 0.63 18.03
N ASN A 55 0.26 0.67 17.28
CA ASN A 55 -0.82 1.63 17.50
C ASN A 55 -2.14 1.10 16.90
N ILE A 56 -3.15 0.82 17.73
CA ILE A 56 -4.48 0.36 17.26
C ILE A 56 -5.15 1.33 16.27
N ASN A 57 -4.79 2.61 16.34
CA ASN A 57 -5.27 3.68 15.48
C ASN A 57 -4.22 4.17 14.47
N TRP A 58 -3.22 3.34 14.10
CA TRP A 58 -2.16 3.69 13.15
C TRP A 58 -2.68 4.31 11.84
N TRP A 59 -3.89 3.95 11.39
CA TRP A 59 -4.47 4.51 10.17
C TRP A 59 -4.75 6.02 10.28
N LYS A 60 -4.89 6.57 11.50
CA LYS A 60 -5.08 8.02 11.74
C LYS A 60 -3.83 8.82 11.45
N THR A 61 -2.66 8.19 11.57
CA THR A 61 -1.38 8.82 11.27
C THR A 61 -1.06 8.73 9.79
N CYS A 62 -1.90 8.09 8.98
CA CYS A 62 -1.69 7.88 7.56
C CYS A 62 -2.41 8.93 6.69
N CYS A 63 -1.81 9.23 5.54
CA CYS A 63 -2.43 9.95 4.44
C CYS A 63 -2.21 9.18 3.13
N ILE A 64 -3.07 9.47 2.15
CA ILE A 64 -2.94 8.91 0.80
C ILE A 64 -2.52 10.06 -0.11
N THR A 65 -1.37 9.91 -0.75
CA THR A 65 -0.84 10.91 -1.68
C THR A 65 -1.65 10.91 -2.99
N PRO A 66 -1.62 12.02 -3.76
CA PRO A 66 -2.30 12.08 -5.06
C PRO A 66 -1.85 10.99 -6.05
N ASP A 67 -0.61 10.51 -5.95
CA ASP A 67 -0.08 9.42 -6.79
C ASP A 67 -0.39 8.01 -6.25
N GLY A 68 -1.23 7.92 -5.21
CA GLY A 68 -1.75 6.65 -4.68
C GLY A 68 -0.74 5.89 -3.83
N ARG A 69 0.12 6.61 -3.09
CA ARG A 69 0.99 6.06 -2.05
C ARG A 69 0.38 6.29 -0.68
N VAL A 70 0.77 5.45 0.28
CA VAL A 70 0.43 5.62 1.69
C VAL A 70 1.65 6.15 2.39
N GLU A 71 1.49 7.27 3.08
CA GLU A 71 2.50 7.86 3.94
C GLU A 71 1.95 8.02 5.34
N SER A 72 2.81 8.12 6.33
CA SER A 72 2.43 8.40 7.71
C SER A 72 3.31 9.48 8.34
N ASN A 73 2.78 10.24 9.29
CA ASN A 73 3.60 11.08 10.17
C ASN A 73 4.21 10.31 11.35
N ASP A 74 3.89 9.02 11.50
CA ASP A 74 4.54 8.09 12.42
C ASP A 74 5.65 7.32 11.68
N SER A 75 6.89 7.48 12.13
CA SER A 75 8.07 6.88 11.49
C SER A 75 8.09 5.35 11.59
N ALA A 76 7.58 4.77 12.68
CA ALA A 76 7.48 3.33 12.82
C ALA A 76 6.42 2.75 11.88
N VAL A 77 5.29 3.44 11.73
CA VAL A 77 4.27 3.09 10.72
C VAL A 77 4.87 3.15 9.32
N ASN A 78 5.62 4.20 8.96
CA ASN A 78 6.30 4.26 7.65
C ASN A 78 7.27 3.10 7.43
N MET A 79 8.07 2.73 8.45
CA MET A 79 8.98 1.58 8.36
C MET A 79 8.23 0.28 8.10
N LEU A 80 7.09 0.07 8.76
CA LEU A 80 6.24 -1.10 8.57
C LEU A 80 5.55 -1.12 7.19
N LEU A 81 5.24 0.05 6.63
CA LEU A 81 4.63 0.19 5.30
C LEU A 81 5.65 0.08 4.14
N ALA A 82 6.94 0.32 4.40
CA ALA A 82 7.97 0.41 3.37
C ALA A 82 8.03 -0.79 2.40
N PRO A 83 7.91 -2.06 2.85
CA PRO A 83 7.94 -3.19 1.92
C PRO A 83 6.75 -3.22 0.96
N ILE A 84 5.58 -2.76 1.43
CA ILE A 84 4.39 -2.64 0.60
C ILE A 84 4.53 -1.47 -0.37
N ALA A 85 5.08 -0.35 0.07
CA ALA A 85 5.40 0.77 -0.82
C ALA A 85 6.36 0.34 -1.95
N ALA A 86 7.40 -0.44 -1.62
CA ALA A 86 8.35 -0.98 -2.60
C ALA A 86 7.70 -1.95 -3.60
N LEU A 87 6.83 -2.86 -3.12
CA LEU A 87 6.03 -3.74 -3.98
C LEU A 87 5.23 -2.94 -5.01
N HIS A 88 4.63 -1.83 -4.59
CA HIS A 88 3.85 -0.97 -5.47
C HIS A 88 4.77 -0.16 -6.41
N ALA A 89 5.87 0.40 -5.94
CA ALA A 89 6.81 1.18 -6.73
C ALA A 89 7.41 0.38 -7.90
N ALA A 90 7.85 -0.86 -7.64
CA ALA A 90 8.40 -1.76 -8.67
C ALA A 90 7.38 -2.13 -9.78
N ASN A 91 6.09 -1.88 -9.54
CA ASN A 91 5.01 -2.16 -10.48
C ASN A 91 4.30 -0.88 -10.97
N GLN A 92 4.90 0.31 -10.78
CA GLN A 92 4.49 1.49 -11.55
C GLN A 92 5.01 1.35 -12.98
N PRO A 93 4.18 1.55 -14.01
CA PRO A 93 4.71 1.76 -15.35
C PRO A 93 5.62 2.98 -15.27
N SER A 94 6.88 2.83 -15.70
CA SER A 94 7.80 3.95 -15.87
C SER A 94 7.04 5.05 -16.60
N ARG A 95 6.88 6.22 -15.97
CA ARG A 95 6.57 7.44 -16.73
C ARG A 95 7.72 7.56 -17.73
N VAL A 96 7.47 7.11 -18.95
CA VAL A 96 8.34 7.38 -20.09
C VAL A 96 8.51 8.89 -20.09
N LEU A 97 9.76 9.31 -20.04
CA LEU A 97 10.22 10.66 -20.28
C LEU A 97 9.44 11.26 -21.45
N GLN A 98 8.40 12.06 -21.18
CA GLN A 98 8.02 13.09 -22.12
C GLN A 98 9.11 14.15 -22.01
N LYS A 99 10.19 13.94 -22.76
CA LYS A 99 11.07 15.02 -23.19
C LYS A 99 10.19 15.92 -24.07
N VAL A 100 9.91 17.11 -23.57
CA VAL A 100 9.51 18.27 -24.39
C VAL A 100 10.78 18.83 -25.01
#